data_AF-A0A2M7YLY0-F1
#
_entry.id   AF-A0A2M7YLY0-F1
#
_cell.length_a   1.000
_cell.length_b   1.000
_cell.length_c   1.000
_cell.angle_alpha   90.00
_cell.angle_beta   90.00
_cell.angle_gamma   90.00
#
_symmetry.space_group_name_H-M   'P 1'
#
loop_
_entity.id
_entity.type
_entity.pdbx_description
1 polymer ?
#
loop_
_entity_poly.entity_id
_entity_poly.type
_entity_poly.pdbx_seq_one_letter_code
_entity_poly.pdbx_strand_id
1 'polypeptide(L)'
;MKLKHHRGFTLIELLTAMAIFGMIVVIVGGVANSVIRGQRKAFSIQSVQEAGRFMMEMASKEIRTSVINTGGGSGLTTLNILNAEGETLDYQFDNTNKRFLRNGEIVSPSNVEVTGRFYVNEYTFPSAPTRKTATIVMKIRTPGGKAEQQTELNLQNTIAPRSY
;
A
#
# COMPACT_ATOMS: atom_id res chain seq x y z
N MET A 1 31.98 -3.92 70.21
CA MET A 1 30.57 -4.34 70.38
C MET A 1 29.79 -3.95 69.13
N LYS A 2 29.40 -4.92 68.27
CA LYS A 2 28.65 -4.64 67.03
C LYS A 2 27.15 -4.87 67.27
N LEU A 3 26.34 -3.81 67.20
CA LEU A 3 24.88 -3.88 67.26
C LEU A 3 24.34 -4.46 65.94
N LYS A 4 23.63 -5.61 66.02
CA LYS A 4 22.90 -6.20 64.90
C LYS A 4 21.61 -5.39 64.67
N HIS A 5 21.42 -4.87 63.46
CA HIS A 5 20.19 -4.22 63.03
C HIS A 5 19.12 -5.26 62.68
N HIS A 6 17.93 -5.18 63.29
CA HIS A 6 16.76 -5.93 62.85
C HIS A 6 16.19 -5.30 61.58
N ARG A 7 16.53 -5.88 60.42
CA ARG A 7 16.00 -5.47 59.10
C ARG A 7 14.88 -6.42 58.70
N GLY A 8 13.69 -6.21 59.25
CA GLY A 8 12.46 -6.87 58.80
C GLY A 8 11.54 -5.84 58.17
N PHE A 9 10.87 -6.19 57.07
CA PHE A 9 9.82 -5.35 56.48
C PHE A 9 8.55 -5.45 57.30
N THR A 10 7.86 -4.34 57.45
CA THR A 10 6.51 -4.30 58.02
C THR A 10 5.48 -4.82 57.01
N LEU A 11 4.36 -5.34 57.49
CA LEU A 11 3.27 -5.81 56.62
C LEU A 11 2.72 -4.68 55.73
N ILE A 12 2.72 -3.44 56.22
CA ILE A 12 2.24 -2.28 55.45
C ILE A 12 3.21 -1.91 54.33
N GLU A 13 4.53 -2.03 54.54
CA GLU A 13 5.54 -1.84 53.49
C GLU A 13 5.41 -2.89 52.39
N LEU A 14 5.14 -4.15 52.75
CA LEU A 14 4.90 -5.21 51.77
C LEU A 14 3.63 -4.94 50.93
N LEU A 15 2.54 -4.55 51.58
CA LEU A 15 1.25 -4.29 50.91
C LEU A 15 1.36 -3.09 49.95
N THR A 16 1.99 -2.01 50.40
CA THR A 16 2.22 -0.81 49.57
C THR A 16 3.15 -1.12 48.40
N ALA A 17 4.22 -1.89 48.60
CA ALA A 17 5.11 -2.33 47.53
C ALA A 17 4.37 -3.20 46.48
N MET A 18 3.52 -4.14 46.91
CA MET A 18 2.72 -4.96 45.99
C MET A 18 1.71 -4.13 45.20
N ALA A 19 1.05 -3.16 45.83
CA ALA A 19 0.10 -2.27 45.16
C ALA A 19 0.78 -1.41 44.09
N ILE A 20 1.94 -0.80 44.42
CA ILE A 20 2.73 -0.01 43.47
C ILE A 20 3.25 -0.90 42.34
N PHE A 21 3.77 -2.08 42.67
CA PHE A 21 4.26 -3.03 41.67
C PHE A 21 3.15 -3.45 40.70
N GLY A 22 1.97 -3.81 41.21
CA GLY A 22 0.81 -4.16 40.39
C GLY A 22 0.41 -3.04 39.43
N MET A 23 0.39 -1.79 39.92
CA MET A 23 0.11 -0.61 39.08
C MET A 23 1.14 -0.46 37.95
N ILE A 24 2.43 -0.60 38.25
CA ILE A 24 3.50 -0.51 37.25
C ILE A 24 3.34 -1.59 36.17
N VAL A 25 3.05 -2.85 36.56
CA VAL A 25 2.85 -3.95 35.61
C VAL A 25 1.71 -3.66 34.65
N VAL A 26 0.59 -3.12 35.14
CA VAL A 26 -0.56 -2.74 34.29
C VAL A 26 -0.17 -1.63 33.31
N ILE A 27 0.54 -0.60 33.78
CA ILE A 27 1.00 0.51 32.92
C ILE A 27 1.93 -0.01 31.81
N VAL A 28 2.94 -0.81 32.18
CA VAL A 28 3.89 -1.39 31.22
C VAL A 28 3.18 -2.28 30.21
N GLY A 29 2.23 -3.11 30.66
CA GLY A 29 1.40 -3.93 29.77
C GLY A 29 0.58 -3.10 28.78
N GLY A 30 0.02 -1.97 29.23
CA GLY A 30 -0.70 -1.01 28.39
C GLY A 30 0.20 -0.41 27.30
N VAL A 31 1.39 0.06 27.69
CA VAL A 31 2.38 0.62 26.76
C VAL A 31 2.83 -0.41 25.74
N ALA A 32 3.19 -1.62 26.18
CA ALA A 32 3.61 -2.71 25.28
C ALA A 32 2.54 -3.03 24.22
N ASN A 33 1.28 -3.10 24.63
CA ASN A 33 0.16 -3.33 23.73
C ASN A 33 -0.04 -2.17 22.73
N SER A 34 0.16 -0.93 23.16
CA SER A 34 0.13 0.24 22.27
C SER A 34 1.24 0.16 21.21
N VAL A 35 2.47 -0.16 21.62
CA VAL A 35 3.62 -0.32 20.72
C VAL A 35 3.38 -1.42 19.68
N ILE A 36 2.86 -2.57 20.09
CA ILE A 36 2.57 -3.68 19.16
C ILE A 36 1.53 -3.26 18.10
N ARG A 37 0.49 -2.52 18.50
CA ARG A 37 -0.50 -1.99 17.54
C ARG A 37 0.12 -0.98 16.59
N GLY A 38 0.97 -0.09 17.10
CA GLY A 38 1.71 0.89 16.30
C GLY A 38 2.60 0.22 15.26
N GLN A 39 3.37 -0.79 15.66
CA GLN A 39 4.22 -1.57 14.76
C GLN A 39 3.41 -2.23 13.64
N ARG A 40 2.31 -2.93 13.98
CA ARG A 40 1.45 -3.56 12.97
C ARG A 40 0.91 -2.55 11.97
N LYS A 41 0.47 -1.38 12.44
CA LYS A 41 0.00 -0.31 11.55
C LYS A 41 1.11 0.22 10.64
N ALA A 42 2.31 0.42 11.19
CA ALA A 42 3.47 0.85 10.42
C ALA A 42 3.83 -0.15 9.31
N PHE A 43 3.85 -1.46 9.61
CA PHE A 43 4.07 -2.51 8.62
C PHE A 43 3.01 -2.50 7.51
N SER A 44 1.73 -2.31 7.87
CA SER A 44 0.65 -2.20 6.88
C SER A 44 0.81 -0.97 5.98
N ILE A 45 1.20 0.18 6.55
CA ILE A 45 1.48 1.41 5.80
C ILE A 45 2.63 1.20 4.81
N GLN A 46 3.73 0.65 5.31
CA GLN A 46 4.91 0.36 4.49
C GLN A 46 4.57 -0.59 3.33
N SER A 47 3.87 -1.70 3.62
CA SER A 47 3.49 -2.69 2.60
C SER A 47 2.64 -2.08 1.49
N VAL A 48 1.65 -1.25 1.83
CA VAL A 48 0.77 -0.59 0.86
C VAL A 48 1.54 0.44 0.04
N GLN A 49 2.43 1.21 0.67
CA GLN A 49 3.25 2.22 -0.02
C GLN A 49 4.27 1.60 -0.98
N GLU A 50 4.98 0.56 -0.56
CA GLU A 50 5.96 -0.15 -1.39
C GLU A 50 5.28 -0.82 -2.58
N ALA A 51 4.18 -1.55 -2.35
CA ALA A 51 3.41 -2.19 -3.41
C ALA A 51 2.88 -1.15 -4.42
N GLY A 52 2.36 -0.03 -3.93
CA GLY A 52 1.84 1.04 -4.78
C GLY A 52 2.89 1.73 -5.62
N ARG A 53 4.04 2.06 -5.02
CA ARG A 53 5.18 2.62 -5.75
C ARG A 53 5.67 1.66 -6.82
N PHE A 54 5.88 0.39 -6.47
CA PHE A 54 6.34 -0.64 -7.40
C PHE A 54 5.42 -0.76 -8.62
N MET A 55 4.12 -0.95 -8.42
CA MET A 55 3.16 -1.10 -9.53
C MET A 55 3.05 0.18 -10.36
N MET A 56 3.01 1.35 -9.71
CA MET A 56 2.90 2.63 -10.40
C MET A 56 4.16 2.94 -11.22
N GLU A 57 5.34 2.70 -10.67
CA GLU A 57 6.62 2.93 -11.36
C GLU A 57 6.78 1.98 -12.55
N MET A 58 6.50 0.69 -12.37
CA MET A 58 6.52 -0.30 -13.44
C MET A 58 5.60 0.11 -14.59
N ALA A 59 4.30 0.30 -14.30
CA ALA A 59 3.33 0.65 -15.34
C ALA A 59 3.63 2.01 -15.98
N SER A 60 4.01 3.01 -15.19
CA SER A 60 4.34 4.34 -15.73
C SER A 60 5.57 4.34 -16.63
N LYS A 61 6.59 3.53 -16.30
CA LYS A 61 7.78 3.38 -17.12
C LYS A 61 7.43 2.76 -18.46
N GLU A 62 6.70 1.64 -18.44
CA GLU A 62 6.32 0.92 -19.66
C GLU A 62 5.39 1.76 -20.54
N ILE A 63 4.38 2.41 -19.96
CA ILE A 63 3.49 3.31 -20.72
C ILE A 63 4.27 4.44 -21.39
N ARG A 64 5.25 5.03 -20.68
CA ARG A 64 6.05 6.15 -21.21
C ARG A 64 6.84 5.76 -22.45
N THR A 65 7.29 4.52 -22.55
CA THR A 65 8.10 4.00 -23.66
C THR A 65 7.29 3.25 -24.71
N SER A 66 5.96 3.21 -24.58
CA SER A 66 5.07 2.40 -25.41
C SER A 66 4.11 3.22 -26.27
N VAL A 67 3.55 2.62 -27.31
CA VAL A 67 2.37 3.17 -28.01
C VAL A 67 1.10 2.64 -27.34
N ILE A 68 0.16 3.54 -27.01
CA ILE A 68 -1.13 3.14 -26.41
C ILE A 68 -2.08 2.68 -27.52
N ASN A 69 -2.36 1.38 -27.56
CA ASN A 69 -3.28 0.78 -28.52
C ASN A 69 -4.74 0.95 -28.11
N THR A 70 -5.01 0.95 -26.80
CA THR A 70 -6.36 1.21 -26.27
C THR A 70 -6.92 2.53 -26.80
N GLY A 71 -8.18 2.53 -27.25
CA GLY A 71 -8.87 3.75 -27.68
C GLY A 71 -9.16 4.69 -26.51
N GLY A 72 -9.51 5.94 -26.81
CA GLY A 72 -9.98 6.88 -25.80
C GLY A 72 -11.16 6.33 -24.99
N GLY A 73 -11.13 6.50 -23.67
CA GLY A 73 -12.15 5.96 -22.78
C GLY A 73 -11.92 6.31 -21.32
N SER A 74 -13.01 6.27 -20.53
CA SER A 74 -12.96 6.54 -19.10
C SER A 74 -13.37 5.31 -18.29
N GLY A 75 -12.68 5.10 -17.17
CA GLY A 75 -13.03 4.05 -16.23
C GLY A 75 -12.75 2.63 -16.72
N LEU A 76 -11.83 2.45 -17.66
CA LEU A 76 -11.44 1.16 -18.23
C LEU A 76 -10.75 0.30 -17.17
N THR A 77 -10.94 -1.02 -17.22
CA THR A 77 -10.22 -1.95 -16.34
C THR A 77 -8.98 -2.53 -17.01
N THR A 78 -8.82 -2.35 -18.31
CA THR A 78 -7.69 -2.85 -19.10
C THR A 78 -6.99 -1.73 -19.85
N LEU A 79 -5.69 -1.89 -20.08
CA LEU A 79 -4.88 -1.00 -20.90
C LEU A 79 -3.91 -1.86 -21.73
N ASN A 80 -4.04 -1.80 -23.04
CA ASN A 80 -3.18 -2.47 -24.01
C ASN A 80 -2.17 -1.45 -24.57
N ILE A 81 -0.90 -1.82 -24.51
CA ILE A 81 0.21 -1.02 -25.00
C ILE A 81 1.15 -1.87 -25.86
N LEU A 82 1.87 -1.23 -26.78
CA LEU A 82 2.97 -1.82 -27.55
C LEU A 82 4.29 -1.25 -27.04
N ASN A 83 5.14 -2.06 -26.40
CA ASN A 83 6.42 -1.60 -25.85
C ASN A 83 7.46 -1.30 -26.95
N ALA A 84 8.62 -0.80 -26.55
CA ALA A 84 9.69 -0.42 -27.47
C ALA A 84 10.31 -1.64 -28.18
N GLU A 85 10.16 -2.82 -27.59
CA GLU A 85 10.61 -4.11 -28.10
C GLU A 85 9.65 -4.72 -29.13
N GLY A 86 8.48 -4.10 -29.36
CA GLY A 86 7.46 -4.58 -30.29
C GLY A 86 6.53 -5.65 -29.70
N GLU A 87 6.58 -5.88 -28.40
CA GLU A 87 5.68 -6.77 -27.68
C GLU A 87 4.43 -6.03 -27.20
N THR A 88 3.29 -6.69 -27.33
CA THR A 88 2.03 -6.17 -26.82
C THR A 88 1.86 -6.57 -25.35
N LEU A 89 1.56 -5.59 -24.51
CA LEU A 89 1.38 -5.76 -23.08
C LEU A 89 -0.03 -5.35 -22.67
N ASP A 90 -0.66 -6.22 -21.88
CA ASP A 90 -2.00 -6.04 -21.33
C ASP A 90 -1.93 -5.83 -19.82
N TYR A 91 -2.23 -4.61 -19.38
CA TYR A 91 -2.48 -4.33 -17.98
C TYR A 91 -3.95 -4.50 -17.66
N GLN A 92 -4.25 -5.04 -16.48
CA GLN A 92 -5.62 -5.23 -16.02
C GLN A 92 -5.76 -4.98 -14.51
N PHE A 93 -6.78 -4.22 -14.15
CA PHE A 93 -7.36 -4.20 -12.81
C PHE A 93 -8.44 -5.27 -12.73
N ASP A 94 -8.11 -6.40 -12.11
CA ASP A 94 -9.11 -7.37 -11.68
C ASP A 94 -9.75 -6.86 -10.39
N ASN A 95 -10.78 -6.04 -10.55
CA ASN A 95 -11.50 -5.45 -9.41
C ASN A 95 -12.32 -6.49 -8.63
N THR A 96 -12.54 -7.68 -9.19
CA THR A 96 -13.26 -8.78 -8.52
C THR A 96 -12.34 -9.49 -7.54
N ASN A 97 -11.17 -9.94 -8.01
CA ASN A 97 -10.17 -10.59 -7.17
C ASN A 97 -9.26 -9.59 -6.46
N LYS A 98 -9.41 -8.29 -6.76
CA LYS A 98 -8.66 -7.16 -6.23
C LYS A 98 -7.15 -7.31 -6.46
N ARG A 99 -6.79 -7.60 -7.71
CA ARG A 99 -5.41 -7.80 -8.16
C ARG A 99 -5.08 -6.88 -9.32
N PHE A 100 -3.80 -6.57 -9.44
CA PHE A 100 -3.25 -5.89 -10.61
C PHE A 100 -2.46 -6.92 -11.42
N LEU A 101 -2.79 -7.00 -12.71
CA LEU A 101 -2.23 -7.99 -13.62
C LEU A 101 -1.48 -7.33 -14.78
N ARG A 102 -0.48 -8.05 -15.27
CA ARG A 102 0.29 -7.75 -16.48
C ARG A 102 0.36 -9.03 -17.32
N ASN A 103 -0.14 -9.00 -18.55
CA ASN A 103 -0.25 -10.17 -19.44
C ASN A 103 -0.94 -11.39 -18.79
N GLY A 104 -1.96 -11.13 -17.95
CA GLY A 104 -2.68 -12.19 -17.22
C GLY A 104 -1.95 -12.72 -15.98
N GLU A 105 -0.73 -12.27 -15.70
CA GLU A 105 0.00 -12.62 -14.48
C GLU A 105 -0.24 -11.60 -13.37
N ILE A 106 -0.41 -12.06 -12.14
CA ILE A 106 -0.58 -11.19 -10.97
C ILE A 106 0.76 -10.55 -10.63
N VAL A 107 0.83 -9.23 -10.73
CA VAL A 107 2.01 -8.45 -10.34
C VAL A 107 1.84 -7.75 -8.98
N SER A 108 0.61 -7.60 -8.50
CA SER A 108 0.34 -7.07 -7.16
C SER A 108 0.79 -8.07 -6.08
N PRO A 109 1.52 -7.65 -5.03
CA PRO A 109 1.87 -8.51 -3.91
C PRO A 109 0.67 -9.15 -3.22
N SER A 110 0.83 -10.37 -2.69
CA SER A 110 -0.26 -11.15 -2.10
C SER A 110 -0.85 -10.51 -0.84
N ASN A 111 -0.05 -9.72 -0.12
CA ASN A 111 -0.39 -9.02 1.12
C ASN A 111 -1.13 -7.68 0.93
N VAL A 112 -1.48 -7.31 -0.31
CA VAL A 112 -2.30 -6.13 -0.60
C VAL A 112 -3.45 -6.49 -1.54
N GLU A 113 -4.55 -5.76 -1.42
CA GLU A 113 -5.65 -5.73 -2.38
C GLU A 113 -5.54 -4.47 -3.23
N VAL A 114 -5.73 -4.61 -4.55
CA VAL A 114 -5.61 -3.52 -5.51
C VAL A 114 -6.87 -3.42 -6.34
N THR A 115 -7.42 -2.22 -6.43
CA THR A 115 -8.54 -1.91 -7.33
C THR A 115 -8.20 -0.63 -8.08
N GLY A 116 -8.77 -0.45 -9.27
CA GLY A 116 -8.40 0.71 -10.07
C GLY A 116 -9.09 0.78 -11.41
N ARG A 117 -8.75 1.85 -12.12
CA ARG A 117 -9.23 2.15 -13.46
C ARG A 117 -8.17 2.91 -14.26
N PHE A 118 -8.23 2.74 -15.56
CA PHE A 118 -7.52 3.53 -16.54
C PHE A 118 -8.44 4.55 -17.18
N TYR A 119 -7.86 5.69 -17.54
CA TYR A 119 -8.50 6.71 -18.35
C TYR A 119 -7.55 7.05 -19.49
N VAL A 120 -7.99 6.82 -20.71
CA VAL A 120 -7.21 7.12 -21.91
C VAL A 120 -7.82 8.35 -22.57
N ASN A 121 -7.04 9.44 -22.64
CA ASN A 121 -7.41 10.61 -23.41
C ASN A 121 -6.77 10.52 -24.78
N GLU A 122 -7.53 10.81 -25.82
CA GLU A 122 -7.10 10.75 -27.21
C GLU A 122 -7.27 12.13 -27.85
N TYR A 123 -6.19 12.62 -28.46
CA TYR A 123 -6.11 13.94 -29.08
C TYR A 123 -5.80 13.75 -30.56
N THR A 124 -6.82 13.89 -31.40
CA THR A 124 -6.72 13.82 -32.85
C THR A 124 -6.51 15.21 -33.44
N PHE A 125 -5.57 15.34 -34.37
CA PHE A 125 -5.29 16.60 -35.07
C PHE A 125 -5.44 16.39 -36.58
N PRO A 126 -5.95 17.37 -37.35
CA PRO A 126 -6.18 17.20 -38.80
C PRO A 126 -4.93 16.88 -39.62
N SER A 127 -3.74 17.25 -39.13
CA SER A 127 -2.46 17.14 -39.86
C SER A 127 -1.33 16.57 -39.00
N ALA A 128 -1.63 15.94 -37.85
CA ALA A 128 -0.63 15.38 -36.96
C ALA A 128 -1.08 14.02 -36.40
N PRO A 129 -0.15 13.12 -36.06
CA PRO A 129 -0.49 11.82 -35.50
C PRO A 129 -1.29 11.99 -34.20
N THR A 130 -2.27 11.10 -34.02
CA THR A 130 -3.08 11.05 -32.81
C THR A 130 -2.20 10.83 -31.59
N ARG A 131 -2.37 11.68 -30.58
CA ARG A 131 -1.65 11.56 -29.31
C ARG A 131 -2.58 10.98 -28.26
N LYS A 132 -2.08 10.05 -27.45
CA LYS A 132 -2.83 9.48 -26.33
C LYS A 132 -2.12 9.75 -25.01
N THR A 133 -2.87 9.93 -23.94
CA THR A 133 -2.34 9.90 -22.57
C THR A 133 -3.13 8.89 -21.76
N ALA A 134 -2.45 8.15 -20.88
CA ALA A 134 -3.09 7.20 -19.98
C ALA A 134 -2.98 7.72 -18.55
N THR A 135 -4.10 7.75 -17.84
CA THR A 135 -4.15 8.00 -16.40
C THR A 135 -4.46 6.70 -15.69
N ILE A 136 -3.58 6.31 -14.77
CA ILE A 136 -3.79 5.19 -13.86
C ILE A 136 -4.34 5.76 -12.57
N VAL A 137 -5.49 5.26 -12.13
CA VAL A 137 -6.04 5.51 -10.79
C VAL A 137 -6.11 4.18 -10.07
N MET A 138 -5.39 4.05 -8.96
CA MET A 138 -5.35 2.83 -8.17
C MET A 138 -5.57 3.10 -6.69
N LYS A 139 -6.34 2.21 -6.07
CA LYS A 139 -6.59 2.13 -4.63
C LYS A 139 -5.99 0.84 -4.13
N ILE A 140 -5.13 0.94 -3.13
CA ILE A 140 -4.39 -0.17 -2.54
C ILE A 140 -4.70 -0.22 -1.06
N ARG A 141 -4.97 -1.42 -0.55
CA ARG A 141 -5.24 -1.61 0.87
C ARG A 141 -4.73 -2.95 1.39
N THR A 142 -4.55 -3.06 2.70
CA THR A 142 -4.28 -4.36 3.33
C THR A 142 -5.55 -5.22 3.38
N PRO A 143 -5.47 -6.53 3.08
CA PRO A 143 -6.61 -7.44 3.16
C PRO A 143 -7.01 -7.69 4.62
N GLY A 144 -8.31 -7.59 4.90
CA GLY A 144 -8.85 -7.88 6.23
C GLY A 144 -8.41 -6.90 7.33
N GLY A 145 -9.02 -7.05 8.51
CA GLY A 145 -8.77 -6.20 9.69
C GLY A 145 -9.96 -5.30 10.06
N LYS A 146 -10.01 -4.91 11.34
CA LYS A 146 -10.95 -3.89 11.83
C LYS A 146 -10.75 -2.60 11.03
N ALA A 147 -11.81 -1.84 10.77
CA ALA A 147 -11.75 -0.60 9.99
C ALA A 147 -10.63 0.35 10.48
N GLU A 148 -10.40 0.39 11.80
CA GLU A 148 -9.36 1.18 12.46
C GLU A 148 -7.91 0.79 12.07
N GLN A 149 -7.69 -0.44 11.59
CA GLN A 149 -6.37 -0.96 11.22
C GLN A 149 -6.16 -1.00 9.71
N GLN A 150 -7.22 -0.85 8.91
CA GLN A 150 -7.10 -0.83 7.46
C GLN A 150 -6.26 0.37 7.03
N THR A 151 -5.23 0.10 6.24
CA THR A 151 -4.47 1.14 5.56
C THR A 151 -4.96 1.18 4.12
N GLU A 152 -5.32 2.37 3.66
CA GLU A 152 -5.65 2.64 2.26
C GLU A 152 -4.67 3.68 1.71
N LEU A 153 -4.26 3.50 0.46
CA LEU A 153 -3.51 4.46 -0.33
C LEU A 153 -4.18 4.60 -1.69
N ASN A 154 -4.47 5.85 -2.07
CA ASN A 154 -4.97 6.20 -3.39
C ASN A 154 -3.84 6.87 -4.18
N LEU A 155 -3.51 6.32 -5.33
CA LEU A 155 -2.49 6.84 -6.24
C LEU A 155 -3.13 7.16 -7.59
N GLN A 156 -2.71 8.27 -8.17
CA GLN A 156 -3.09 8.66 -9.52
C GLN A 156 -1.86 9.19 -10.24
N ASN A 157 -1.67 8.76 -11.48
CA ASN A 157 -0.63 9.29 -12.35
C ASN A 157 -1.12 9.36 -13.79
N THR A 158 -0.82 10.47 -14.48
CA THR A 158 -1.11 10.65 -15.90
C THR A 158 0.19 10.64 -16.68
N ILE A 159 0.27 9.74 -17.65
CA ILE A 159 1.47 9.49 -18.44
C ILE A 159 1.15 9.78 -19.91
N ALA A 160 2.00 10.61 -20.51
CA ALA A 160 2.08 10.77 -21.95
C ALA A 160 3.24 9.91 -22.49
N PRO A 161 2.99 8.98 -23.42
CA PRO A 161 4.03 8.28 -24.15
C PRO A 161 5.01 9.20 -24.87
N ARG A 162 6.24 8.72 -25.05
CA ARG A 162 7.29 9.40 -25.84
C ARG A 162 7.49 8.81 -27.23
N SER A 163 7.10 7.55 -27.47
CA SER A 163 7.20 6.95 -28.80
C SER A 163 6.07 7.48 -29.68
N TYR A 164 6.47 8.08 -30.81
CA TYR A 164 5.59 8.50 -31.89
C TYR A 164 5.54 7.43 -32.98
#